data_AF-A0A7V5BF93-F1
#
_entry.id   AF-A0A7V5BF93-F1
#
_cell.length_a   1.000
_cell.length_b   1.000
_cell.length_c   1.000
_cell.angle_alpha   90.00
_cell.angle_beta   90.00
_cell.angle_gamma   90.00
#
_symmetry.space_group_name_H-M   'P 1'
#
loop_
_entity.id
_entity.type
_entity.pdbx_description
1 polymer ?
#
loop_
_entity_poly.entity_id
_entity_poly.type
_entity_poly.pdbx_seq_one_letter_code
_entity_poly.pdbx_strand_id
1 'polypeptide(L)'
;MKAGIFGVGVLVRQVFNWQSHSLGSTPFEKKLKGYHLNENDIKNIYREALDKLNKYSSFHSYLGLRSFLNENFVLNSHKIKLLSNNELSFYFVAGLEFGNNFKTKKAE
;
A
#
# COMPACT_ATOMS: atom_id res chain seq x y z
N MET A 1 6.97 4.47 11.12
CA MET A 1 5.56 3.99 11.25
C MET A 1 4.60 4.78 10.38
N LYS A 2 4.34 6.07 10.63
CA LYS A 2 3.47 6.91 9.76
C LYS A 2 3.86 6.83 8.27
N ALA A 3 5.15 7.02 7.99
CA ALA A 3 5.73 6.83 6.66
C ALA A 3 5.56 5.39 6.10
N GLY A 4 5.61 4.38 6.97
CA GLY A 4 5.37 2.99 6.59
C GLY A 4 3.93 2.74 6.17
N ILE A 5 2.95 3.25 6.92
CA ILE A 5 1.51 3.16 6.59
C ILE A 5 1.21 3.90 5.29
N PHE A 6 1.82 5.08 5.10
CA PHE A 6 1.80 5.79 3.83
C PHE A 6 2.35 4.91 2.69
N GLY A 7 3.48 4.23 2.89
CA GLY A 7 4.02 3.27 1.94
C GLY A 7 3.05 2.13 1.62
N VAL A 8 2.27 1.65 2.59
CA VAL A 8 1.24 0.62 2.35
C VAL A 8 0.13 1.17 1.45
N GLY A 9 -0.27 2.43 1.63
CA GLY A 9 -1.19 3.12 0.71
C GLY A 9 -0.65 3.16 -0.73
N VAL A 10 0.62 3.54 -0.90
CA VAL A 10 1.29 3.55 -2.21
C VAL A 10 1.31 2.14 -2.83
N LEU A 11 1.58 1.10 -2.03
CA LEU A 11 1.57 -0.29 -2.47
C LEU A 11 0.20 -0.71 -3.02
N VAL A 12 -0.87 -0.36 -2.31
CA VAL A 12 -2.25 -0.64 -2.76
C VAL A 12 -2.56 0.12 -4.06
N ARG A 13 -2.06 1.34 -4.23
CA ARG A 13 -2.23 2.08 -5.48
C ARG A 13 -1.63 1.33 -6.67
N GLN A 14 -0.48 0.69 -6.49
CA GLN A 14 0.12 -0.14 -7.55
C GLN A 14 -0.74 -1.36 -7.88
N VAL A 15 -1.36 -2.00 -6.88
CA VAL A 15 -2.34 -3.06 -7.11
C VAL A 15 -3.52 -2.55 -7.93
N PHE A 16 -4.10 -1.39 -7.56
CA PHE A 16 -5.22 -0.79 -8.30
C PHE A 16 -4.85 -0.48 -9.75
N ASN A 17 -3.68 0.12 -9.97
CA ASN A 17 -3.20 0.44 -11.32
C ASN A 17 -3.12 -0.83 -12.18
N TRP A 18 -2.61 -1.93 -11.63
CA TRP A 18 -2.57 -3.20 -12.34
C TRP A 18 -3.97 -3.78 -12.58
N GLN A 19 -4.83 -3.81 -11.57
CA GLN A 19 -6.19 -4.36 -11.68
C GLN A 19 -7.06 -3.56 -12.65
N SER A 20 -6.97 -2.23 -12.64
CA SER A 20 -7.66 -1.37 -13.59
C SER A 20 -7.20 -1.66 -15.02
N HIS A 21 -5.90 -1.85 -15.24
CA HIS A 21 -5.35 -2.17 -16.56
C HIS A 21 -5.72 -3.58 -17.05
N SER A 22 -5.69 -4.59 -16.16
CA SER A 22 -5.91 -5.99 -16.53
C SER A 22 -7.37 -6.44 -16.50
N LEU A 23 -8.20 -5.88 -15.62
CA LEU A 23 -9.55 -6.36 -15.31
C LEU A 23 -10.64 -5.28 -15.53
N GLY A 24 -10.26 -4.04 -15.86
CA GLY A 24 -11.20 -2.92 -15.97
C GLY A 24 -11.89 -2.53 -14.66
N SER A 25 -11.48 -3.10 -13.53
CA SER A 25 -12.10 -2.91 -12.21
C SER A 25 -11.07 -3.08 -11.07
N THR A 26 -11.38 -2.57 -9.88
CA THR A 26 -10.52 -2.59 -8.68
C THR A 26 -11.11 -3.43 -7.55
N PRO A 27 -11.24 -4.77 -7.69
CA PRO A 27 -11.89 -5.60 -6.67
C PRO A 27 -11.16 -5.58 -5.31
N PHE A 28 -9.89 -5.15 -5.25
CA PHE A 28 -9.18 -4.95 -3.99
C PHE A 28 -9.73 -3.78 -3.15
N GLU A 29 -10.46 -2.83 -3.75
CA GLU A 29 -11.05 -1.69 -3.04
C GLU A 29 -12.04 -2.11 -1.96
N LYS A 30 -12.75 -3.22 -2.18
CA LYS A 30 -13.66 -3.82 -1.19
C LYS A 30 -12.97 -4.18 0.13
N LYS A 31 -11.64 -4.38 0.13
CA LYS A 31 -10.84 -4.69 1.32
C LYS A 31 -10.57 -3.47 2.20
N LEU A 32 -10.80 -2.26 1.69
CA LEU A 32 -10.45 -1.02 2.39
C LEU A 32 -11.53 -0.53 3.37
N LYS A 33 -12.69 -1.20 3.45
CA LYS A 33 -13.76 -0.91 4.44
C LYS A 33 -14.19 0.56 4.52
N GLY A 34 -14.22 1.26 3.37
CA GLY A 34 -14.49 2.70 3.33
C GLY A 34 -13.46 3.54 4.10
N TYR A 35 -12.23 3.05 4.20
CA TYR A 35 -11.10 3.65 4.91
C TYR A 35 -11.24 3.71 6.43
N HIS A 36 -12.18 2.99 7.04
CA HIS A 36 -12.20 2.81 8.51
C HIS A 36 -11.27 1.65 8.88
N LEU A 37 -9.99 1.97 9.12
CA LEU A 37 -8.92 0.98 9.25
C LEU A 37 -8.41 0.93 10.70
N ASN A 38 -8.21 -0.29 11.19
CA ASN A 38 -7.46 -0.55 12.43
C ASN A 38 -6.11 -1.21 12.13
N GLU A 39 -5.33 -1.48 13.17
CA GLU A 39 -4.03 -2.16 13.09
C GLU A 39 -4.09 -3.46 12.25
N ASN A 40 -5.07 -4.32 12.53
CA ASN A 40 -5.19 -5.61 11.88
C ASN A 40 -5.54 -5.46 10.41
N ASP A 41 -6.41 -4.48 10.09
CA ASP A 41 -6.78 -4.17 8.72
C ASP A 41 -5.55 -3.73 7.91
N ILE A 42 -4.72 -2.81 8.44
CA ILE A 42 -3.50 -2.35 7.76
C ILE A 42 -2.52 -3.50 7.50
N LYS A 43 -2.30 -4.38 8.48
CA LYS A 43 -1.42 -5.55 8.31
C LYS A 43 -1.97 -6.53 7.26
N ASN A 44 -3.27 -6.78 7.27
CA ASN A 44 -3.92 -7.66 6.30
C ASN A 44 -3.85 -7.06 4.89
N ILE A 45 -4.15 -5.76 4.75
CA ILE A 45 -4.05 -5.01 3.49
C ILE A 45 -2.63 -5.11 2.95
N TYR A 46 -1.60 -4.87 3.77
CA TYR A 46 -0.20 -5.01 3.36
C TYR A 46 0.09 -6.42 2.82
N ARG A 47 -0.28 -7.48 3.56
CA ARG A 47 -0.03 -8.86 3.17
C ARG A 47 -0.72 -9.22 1.85
N GLU A 48 -2.01 -8.88 1.71
CA GLU A 48 -2.78 -9.19 0.51
C GLU A 48 -2.32 -8.37 -0.70
N ALA A 49 -1.95 -7.09 -0.51
CA ALA A 49 -1.42 -6.25 -1.58
C ALA A 49 -0.06 -6.76 -2.07
N LEU A 50 0.80 -7.21 -1.16
CA LEU A 50 2.10 -7.78 -1.50
C LEU A 50 1.96 -9.09 -2.27
N ASP A 51 1.06 -9.99 -1.85
CA ASP A 51 0.75 -11.23 -2.56
C ASP A 51 0.28 -10.96 -4.00
N LYS A 52 -0.62 -9.99 -4.17
CA LYS A 52 -1.08 -9.57 -5.50
C LYS A 52 0.05 -9.02 -6.35
N LEU A 53 0.86 -8.11 -5.82
CA LEU A 53 1.99 -7.56 -6.58
C LEU A 53 3.03 -8.62 -6.95
N ASN A 54 3.30 -9.61 -6.08
CA ASN A 54 4.17 -10.73 -6.41
C ASN A 54 3.61 -11.56 -7.58
N LYS A 55 2.28 -11.74 -7.65
CA LYS A 55 1.63 -12.47 -8.76
C LYS A 55 1.64 -11.69 -10.07
N TYR A 56 1.63 -10.37 -9.99
CA TYR A 56 1.46 -9.48 -11.13
C TYR A 56 2.78 -8.95 -11.72
N SER A 57 3.85 -8.98 -10.95
CA SER A 57 5.11 -8.32 -11.33
C SER A 57 6.31 -9.23 -11.14
N SER A 58 7.34 -9.00 -11.95
CA SER A 58 8.64 -9.65 -11.78
C SER A 58 9.23 -9.31 -10.40
N PHE A 59 10.02 -10.22 -9.82
CA PHE A 59 10.60 -10.09 -8.48
C PHE A 59 11.34 -8.74 -8.24
N HIS A 60 11.91 -8.16 -9.31
CA HIS A 60 12.64 -6.88 -9.25
C HIS A 60 11.76 -5.63 -9.37
N SER A 61 10.46 -5.77 -9.63
CA SER A 61 9.55 -4.65 -9.68
C SER A 61 9.33 -4.09 -8.27
N TYR A 62 9.40 -2.76 -8.15
CA TYR A 62 9.15 -2.02 -6.91
C TYR A 62 10.15 -2.30 -5.77
N LEU A 63 11.40 -2.69 -6.05
CA LEU A 63 12.44 -2.93 -5.04
C LEU A 63 12.60 -1.75 -4.06
N GLY A 64 12.60 -0.51 -4.56
CA GLY A 64 12.68 0.68 -3.70
C GLY A 64 11.50 0.80 -2.72
N LEU A 65 10.27 0.56 -3.20
CA LEU A 65 9.08 0.57 -2.35
C LEU A 65 9.10 -0.56 -1.31
N ARG A 66 9.59 -1.75 -1.69
CA ARG A 66 9.75 -2.87 -0.76
C ARG A 66 10.79 -2.59 0.33
N SER A 67 11.95 -2.06 -0.03
CA SER A 67 12.97 -1.68 0.97
C SER A 67 12.41 -0.65 1.93
N PHE A 68 11.77 0.39 1.39
CA PHE A 68 11.12 1.42 2.20
C PHE A 68 10.08 0.85 3.16
N LEU A 69 9.22 -0.07 2.70
CA LEU A 69 8.22 -0.74 3.53
C LEU A 69 8.86 -1.64 4.60
N ASN A 70 9.93 -2.37 4.26
CA ASN A 70 10.64 -3.20 5.23
C ASN A 70 11.18 -2.35 6.38
N GLU A 71 11.85 -1.24 6.06
CA GLU A 71 12.43 -0.32 7.03
C GLU A 71 11.38 0.43 7.86
N ASN A 72 10.34 0.98 7.19
CA ASN A 72 9.44 1.93 7.81
C ASN A 72 8.15 1.32 8.38
N PHE A 73 7.76 0.13 7.89
CA PHE A 73 6.55 -0.58 8.29
C PHE A 73 6.85 -1.92 8.97
N VAL A 74 7.56 -2.85 8.32
CA VAL A 74 7.75 -4.23 8.82
C VAL A 74 8.56 -4.26 10.11
N LEU A 75 9.77 -3.68 10.11
CA LEU A 75 10.65 -3.63 11.29
C LEU A 75 10.02 -2.85 12.45
N ASN A 76 9.21 -1.85 12.11
CA ASN A 76 8.58 -0.98 13.09
C ASN A 76 7.15 -1.43 13.47
N SER A 77 6.67 -2.58 12.98
CA SER A 77 5.26 -3.01 13.06
C SER A 77 4.68 -3.02 14.47
N HIS A 78 5.50 -3.24 15.50
CA HIS A 78 5.10 -3.14 16.92
C HIS A 78 4.60 -1.74 17.32
N LYS A 79 5.05 -0.68 16.64
CA LYS A 79 4.68 0.72 16.92
C LYS A 79 3.33 1.12 16.32
N ILE A 80 2.68 0.26 15.53
CA ILE A 80 1.40 0.60 14.89
C ILE A 80 0.30 0.84 15.93
N LYS A 81 0.38 0.17 17.08
CA LYS A 81 -0.52 0.32 18.24
C LYS A 81 -0.49 1.71 18.87
N LEU A 82 0.55 2.49 18.59
CA LEU A 82 0.70 3.85 19.11
C LEU A 82 -0.11 4.89 18.34
N LEU A 83 -0.72 4.51 17.22
CA LEU A 83 -1.51 5.40 16.37
C LEU A 83 -3.00 5.10 16.52
N SER A 84 -3.81 6.15 16.51
CA SER A 84 -5.26 6.01 16.47
C SER A 84 -5.74 5.46 15.12
N ASN A 85 -6.91 4.82 15.09
CA ASN A 85 -7.52 4.35 13.83
C ASN A 85 -7.64 5.49 12.80
N ASN A 86 -7.99 6.70 13.23
CA ASN A 86 -8.07 7.87 12.34
C ASN A 86 -6.72 8.22 11.73
N GLU A 87 -5.63 8.17 12.51
CA GLU A 87 -4.28 8.38 11.97
C GLU A 87 -3.88 7.27 11.00
N LEU A 88 -4.16 6.01 11.33
CA LEU A 88 -3.89 4.87 10.45
C LEU A 88 -4.58 5.08 9.09
N SER A 89 -5.89 5.36 9.12
CA SER A 89 -6.69 5.68 7.95
C SER A 89 -6.14 6.87 7.17
N PHE A 90 -5.82 7.97 7.87
CA PHE A 90 -5.34 9.20 7.24
C PHE A 90 -4.03 8.98 6.47
N TYR A 91 -3.01 8.41 7.12
CA TYR A 91 -1.71 8.19 6.45
C TYR A 91 -1.82 7.15 5.33
N PHE A 92 -2.68 6.14 5.50
CA PHE A 92 -2.93 5.15 4.46
C PHE A 92 -3.56 5.78 3.22
N VAL A 93 -4.63 6.56 3.40
CA VAL A 93 -5.33 7.26 2.31
C VAL A 93 -4.38 8.26 1.64
N ALA A 94 -3.59 9.02 2.41
CA ALA A 94 -2.59 9.93 1.86
C ALA A 94 -1.60 9.19 0.93
N GLY A 95 -1.14 8.00 1.33
CA GLY A 95 -0.28 7.16 0.48
C GLY A 95 -0.98 6.63 -0.77
N LEU A 96 -2.25 6.21 -0.62
CA LEU A 96 -3.05 5.69 -1.72
C LEU A 96 -3.30 6.73 -2.81
N GLU A 97 -3.59 7.97 -2.41
CA GLU A 97 -3.76 9.10 -3.32
C GLU A 97 -2.43 9.50 -3.97
N PHE A 98 -1.36 9.58 -3.17
CA PHE A 98 -0.06 9.99 -3.66
C PHE A 98 0.60 8.95 -4.59
N GLY A 99 0.27 7.66 -4.45
CA GLY A 99 0.86 6.58 -5.25
C GLY A 99 0.70 6.76 -6.77
N ASN A 100 -0.27 7.57 -7.21
CA ASN A 100 -0.43 7.89 -8.63
C ASN A 100 0.70 8.78 -9.19
N ASN A 101 1.36 9.56 -8.33
CA ASN A 101 2.49 10.43 -8.69
C ASN A 101 3.80 9.65 -8.85
N PHE A 102 3.85 8.39 -8.40
CA PHE A 102 5.00 7.49 -8.58
C PHE A 102 5.02 6.78 -9.94
N LYS A 103 4.13 7.15 -10.88
CA LYS A 103 4.35 6.83 -12.29
C LYS A 103 5.67 7.49 -12.70
N THR A 104 6.75 6.71 -12.69
CA THR A 104 8.00 7.02 -13.37
C THR A 104 7.64 7.71 -14.67
N LYS A 105 8.04 8.98 -14.82
CA LYS A 105 8.14 9.59 -16.15
C LYS A 105 8.71 8.50 -17.05
N LYS A 106 7.99 8.13 -18.11
CA LYS A 106 8.65 7.47 -19.23
C LYS A 106 9.82 8.41 -19.56
N ALA A 107 11.04 7.91 -19.43
CA ALA A 107 12.17 8.61 -20.01
C ALA A 107 11.81 8.80 -21.48
N GLU A 108 11.60 10.07 -21.86
CA GLU A 108 11.57 10.49 -23.26
C GLU A 108 12.94 10.28 -23.87
#